data_AF-A0A1Q7QM14-F1
#
_entry.id   AF-A0A1Q7QM14-F1
#
_cell.length_a   1.000
_cell.length_b   1.000
_cell.length_c   1.000
_cell.angle_alpha   90.00
_cell.angle_beta   90.00
_cell.angle_gamma   90.00
#
_symmetry.space_group_name_H-M   'P 1'
#
loop_
_entity.id
_entity.type
_entity.pdbx_description
1 polymer ?
#
loop_
_entity_poly.entity_id
_entity_poly.type
_entity_poly.pdbx_seq_one_letter_code
_entity_poly.pdbx_strand_id
1 'polypeptide(L)'
;MATTSEQTAAPPQTSSAAAPLPQETLEFFAEDELRARVFIDKYALRDPDGQILERTPVEMWRRIADGVASVEPTDEARERYEAASCTRWAIPSASRP
;
A
#
# COMPACT_ATOMS: atom_id res chain seq x y z
N MET A 1 4.29 11.27 55.65
CA MET A 1 5.01 10.51 54.61
C MET A 1 4.00 9.66 53.85
N ALA A 2 3.68 10.03 52.61
CA ALA A 2 3.11 9.17 51.58
C ALA A 2 3.15 9.97 50.27
N THR A 3 4.26 9.85 49.55
CA THR A 3 4.33 10.27 48.15
C THR A 3 3.62 9.19 47.34
N THR A 4 2.43 9.50 46.83
CA THR A 4 1.83 8.73 45.75
C THR A 4 2.12 9.48 44.46
N SER A 5 3.06 8.93 43.69
CA SER A 5 3.33 9.35 42.32
C SER A 5 2.17 8.92 41.45
N GLU A 6 1.50 9.87 40.82
CA GLU A 6 0.51 9.61 39.79
C GLU A 6 1.28 9.15 38.54
N GLN A 7 1.13 7.86 38.21
CA GLN A 7 1.65 7.27 36.99
C GLN A 7 0.80 7.79 35.82
N THR A 8 1.27 8.84 35.15
CA THR A 8 0.72 9.29 33.87
C THR A 8 0.74 8.12 32.89
N ALA A 9 -0.43 7.56 32.61
CA ALA A 9 -0.62 6.65 31.50
C ALA A 9 -0.42 7.43 30.20
N ALA A 10 0.66 7.12 29.48
CA ALA A 10 0.89 7.60 28.13
C ALA A 10 -0.32 7.23 27.24
N PRO A 11 -0.68 8.06 26.24
CA PRO A 11 -1.76 7.74 25.32
C PRO A 11 -1.47 6.41 24.61
N PRO A 12 -2.50 5.66 24.16
CA PRO A 12 -2.27 4.47 23.37
C PRO A 12 -1.51 4.87 22.10
N GLN A 13 -0.28 4.37 21.96
CA GLN A 13 0.56 4.59 20.78
C GLN A 13 -0.03 3.79 19.61
N THR A 14 -1.17 4.21 19.07
CA THR A 14 -1.69 3.70 17.81
C THR A 14 -1.01 4.48 16.68
N SER A 15 0.25 4.18 16.41
CA SER A 15 0.86 4.49 15.13
C SER A 15 1.98 3.50 14.85
N SER A 16 1.82 2.79 13.75
CA SER A 16 2.76 1.85 13.13
C SER A 16 4.02 2.58 12.64
N ALA A 17 4.76 3.22 13.55
CA ALA A 17 5.93 4.04 13.22
C ALA A 17 7.24 3.23 13.15
N ALA A 18 7.25 1.97 13.58
CA ALA A 18 8.49 1.22 13.83
C ALA A 18 8.94 0.30 12.68
N ALA A 19 8.04 -0.13 11.77
CA ALA A 19 8.41 -1.05 10.71
C ALA A 19 9.06 -0.29 9.53
N PRO A 20 10.24 -0.71 9.05
CA PRO A 20 10.90 -0.08 7.91
C PRO A 20 10.02 -0.20 6.65
N LEU A 21 9.94 0.89 5.88
CA LEU A 21 9.24 0.88 4.59
C LEU A 21 10.13 0.21 3.54
N PRO A 22 9.56 -0.55 2.58
CA PRO A 22 10.33 -1.06 1.46
C PRO A 22 10.89 0.09 0.62
N GLN A 23 12.16 -0.02 0.22
CA GLN A 23 12.85 0.99 -0.59
C GLN A 23 12.11 1.27 -1.91
N GLU A 24 11.64 0.22 -2.59
CA GLU A 24 10.86 0.33 -3.84
C GLU A 24 9.59 1.17 -3.66
N THR A 25 8.95 1.10 -2.48
CA THR A 25 7.77 1.91 -2.16
C THR A 25 8.13 3.38 -2.02
N LEU A 26 9.22 3.70 -1.31
CA LEU A 26 9.69 5.07 -1.14
C LEU A 26 10.08 5.70 -2.48
N GLU A 27 10.82 4.96 -3.31
CA GLU A 27 11.21 5.39 -4.65
C GLU A 27 9.99 5.68 -5.52
N PHE A 28 8.94 4.85 -5.46
CA PHE A 28 7.70 5.08 -6.22
C PHE A 28 7.04 6.41 -5.86
N PHE A 29 7.02 6.74 -4.57
CA PHE A 29 6.43 7.96 -4.03
C PHE A 29 7.42 9.14 -3.93
N ALA A 30 8.58 9.07 -4.58
CA ALA A 30 9.60 10.12 -4.57
C ALA A 30 10.00 10.55 -3.14
N GLU A 31 10.28 9.56 -2.28
CA GLU A 31 10.66 9.75 -0.87
C GLU A 31 9.55 10.37 0.02
N ASP A 32 8.29 10.40 -0.44
CA ASP A 32 7.14 10.77 0.40
C ASP A 32 6.76 9.61 1.34
N GLU A 33 7.33 9.63 2.54
CA GLU A 33 7.08 8.63 3.58
C GLU A 33 5.61 8.50 3.98
N LEU A 34 4.86 9.60 3.97
CA LEU A 34 3.45 9.58 4.36
C LEU A 34 2.63 8.80 3.34
N ARG A 35 2.83 9.06 2.04
CA ARG A 35 2.16 8.33 0.97
C ARG A 35 2.58 6.86 0.95
N ALA A 36 3.87 6.59 1.10
CA ALA A 36 4.39 5.23 1.18
C ALA A 36 3.78 4.46 2.36
N ARG A 37 3.72 5.06 3.55
CA ARG A 37 3.11 4.45 4.75
C ARG A 37 1.62 4.18 4.55
N VAL A 38 0.86 5.16 4.04
CA VAL A 38 -0.57 4.98 3.76
C VAL A 38 -0.81 3.83 2.78
N PHE A 39 0.03 3.72 1.74
CA PHE A 39 -0.04 2.60 0.80
C PHE A 39 0.19 1.26 1.50
N ILE A 40 1.29 1.13 2.24
CA ILE A 40 1.64 -0.10 2.96
C ILE A 40 0.57 -0.49 3.98
N ASP A 41 -0.02 0.49 4.68
CA ASP A 41 -0.99 0.24 5.75
C ASP A 41 -2.40 -0.06 5.27
N LYS A 42 -2.80 0.46 4.10
CA LYS A 42 -4.20 0.39 3.65
C LYS A 42 -4.44 -0.47 2.41
N TYR A 43 -3.42 -0.66 1.58
CA TYR A 43 -3.64 -1.16 0.22
C TYR A 43 -2.73 -2.33 -0.15
N ALA A 44 -1.48 -2.32 0.31
CA ALA A 44 -0.53 -3.39 0.03
C ALA A 44 -1.04 -4.74 0.53
N LEU A 45 -1.07 -5.74 -0.36
CA LEU A 45 -1.36 -7.12 0.02
C LEU A 45 -0.30 -7.64 1.00
N ARG A 46 -0.75 -8.37 2.01
CA ARG A 46 0.10 -9.06 2.97
C ARG A 46 -0.23 -10.54 3.00
N ASP A 47 0.76 -11.36 3.33
CA ASP A 47 0.55 -12.76 3.62
C ASP A 47 -0.09 -12.95 5.02
N PRO A 48 -0.49 -14.18 5.39
CA PRO A 48 -1.04 -14.47 6.71
C PRO A 48 -0.09 -14.15 7.87
N ASP A 49 1.22 -14.14 7.64
CA ASP A 49 2.26 -13.83 8.63
C ASP A 49 2.54 -12.31 8.71
N GLY A 50 1.85 -11.50 7.91
CA GLY A 50 1.95 -10.04 7.87
C GLY A 50 3.08 -9.49 7.01
N GLN A 51 3.76 -10.31 6.21
CA GLN A 51 4.78 -9.85 5.27
C GLN A 51 4.15 -9.17 4.07
N ILE A 52 4.76 -8.06 3.63
CA ILE A 52 4.29 -7.28 2.47
C ILE A 52 4.62 -8.04 1.19
N LEU A 53 3.58 -8.35 0.41
CA LEU A 53 3.69 -8.99 -0.90
C LEU A 53 3.69 -7.97 -2.05
N GLU A 54 3.07 -6.81 -1.85
CA GLU A 54 2.98 -5.73 -2.84
C GLU A 54 3.71 -4.50 -2.34
N ARG A 55 4.80 -4.13 -3.02
CA ARG A 55 5.66 -3.00 -2.65
C ARG A 55 5.30 -1.75 -3.42
N THR A 56 4.64 -1.88 -4.58
CA THR A 56 4.26 -0.74 -5.39
C THR A 56 2.77 -0.72 -5.69
N PRO A 57 2.15 0.47 -5.87
CA PRO A 57 0.78 0.56 -6.35
C PRO A 57 0.54 -0.13 -7.70
N VAL A 58 1.58 -0.27 -8.53
CA VAL A 58 1.50 -0.96 -9.83
C VAL A 58 1.17 -2.45 -9.65
N GLU A 59 1.80 -3.11 -8.67
CA GLU A 59 1.52 -4.52 -8.36
C GLU A 59 0.09 -4.71 -7.85
N MET A 60 -0.36 -3.82 -6.96
CA MET A 60 -1.75 -3.78 -6.48
C MET A 60 -2.73 -3.62 -7.63
N TRP A 61 -2.50 -2.67 -8.55
CA TRP A 61 -3.38 -2.45 -9.70
C TRP A 61 -3.39 -3.62 -10.67
N ARG A 62 -2.26 -4.32 -10.85
CA ARG A 62 -2.22 -5.56 -11.63
C ARG A 62 -3.14 -6.61 -11.02
N ARG A 63 -3.03 -6.88 -9.71
CA ARG A 63 -3.93 -7.83 -9.03
C ARG A 63 -5.40 -7.46 -9.18
N ILE A 64 -5.74 -6.18 -9.02
CA ILE A 64 -7.12 -5.70 -9.16
C ILE A 64 -7.61 -5.90 -10.60
N ALA A 65 -6.80 -5.53 -11.58
CA ALA A 65 -7.12 -5.70 -13.00
C ALA A 65 -7.33 -7.17 -13.36
N ASP A 66 -6.45 -8.06 -12.90
CA ASP A 66 -6.56 -9.51 -13.11
C ASP A 66 -7.84 -10.07 -12.44
N GLY A 67 -8.16 -9.59 -11.23
CA GLY A 67 -9.39 -9.93 -10.52
C GLY A 67 -10.64 -9.53 -11.30
N VAL A 68 -10.67 -8.31 -11.87
CA VAL A 68 -11.77 -7.85 -12.71
C VAL A 68 -11.83 -8.65 -14.01
N ALA A 69 -10.69 -8.83 -14.70
CA ALA A 69 -10.63 -9.61 -15.93
C ALA A 69 -11.14 -11.03 -15.73
N SER A 70 -10.86 -11.68 -14.60
CA SER A 70 -11.26 -13.07 -14.34
C SER A 70 -12.77 -13.33 -14.38
N VAL A 71 -13.61 -12.31 -14.18
CA VAL A 71 -15.08 -12.44 -14.16
C VAL A 71 -15.74 -11.96 -15.45
N GLU A 72 -14.97 -11.45 -16.40
CA GLU A 72 -15.52 -10.92 -17.65
C GLU A 72 -15.92 -12.04 -18.63
N PRO A 73 -17.06 -11.89 -19.33
CA PRO A 73 -17.64 -12.96 -20.15
C PRO A 73 -16.99 -13.10 -21.53
N THR A 74 -16.26 -12.08 -22.01
CA THR A 74 -15.64 -12.06 -23.34
C THR A 74 -14.14 -11.87 -23.25
N ASP A 75 -13.39 -12.54 -24.13
CA ASP A 75 -11.94 -12.44 -24.15
C ASP A 75 -11.46 -11.01 -24.45
N GLU A 76 -12.19 -10.25 -25.28
CA GLU A 76 -11.91 -8.82 -25.52
C GLU A 76 -12.02 -7.98 -24.23
N ALA A 77 -13.03 -8.24 -23.39
CA ALA A 77 -13.18 -7.54 -22.12
C ALA A 77 -12.07 -7.92 -21.15
N ARG A 78 -11.68 -9.21 -21.10
CA ARG A 78 -10.56 -9.70 -20.29
C ARG A 78 -9.25 -9.01 -20.66
N GLU A 79 -8.89 -9.02 -21.94
CA GLU A 79 -7.69 -8.38 -22.47
C GLU A 79 -7.68 -6.86 -22.18
N ARG A 80 -8.85 -6.20 -22.27
CA ARG A 80 -8.96 -4.78 -21.96
C ARG A 80 -8.59 -4.46 -20.51
N TYR A 81 -9.03 -5.27 -19.54
CA TYR A 81 -8.72 -5.01 -18.13
C TYR A 81 -7.28 -5.41 -17.80
N GLU A 82 -6.79 -6.53 -18.31
CA GLU A 82 -5.37 -6.92 -18.17
C GLU A 82 -4.44 -5.85 -18.73
N ALA A 83 -4.73 -5.30 -19.92
CA ALA A 83 -3.95 -4.22 -20.53
C ALA A 83 -4.06 -2.88 -19.77
N ALA A 84 -5.20 -2.64 -19.11
CA ALA A 84 -5.43 -1.42 -18.33
C ALA A 84 -4.60 -1.37 -17.03
N SER A 85 -4.07 -2.50 -16.56
CA SER A 85 -3.23 -2.61 -15.36
C SER A 85 -1.99 -1.71 -15.38
N CYS A 86 -1.38 -1.48 -16.56
CA CYS A 86 -0.11 -0.75 -16.68
C CYS A 86 -0.19 0.61 -17.38
N THR A 87 -1.23 0.89 -18.18
CA THR A 87 -1.18 2.02 -19.13
C THR A 87 -2.27 3.07 -18.92
N ARG A 88 -3.43 2.67 -18.40
CA ARG A 88 -4.61 3.56 -18.32
C ARG A 88 -4.90 4.09 -16.92
N TRP A 89 -4.57 3.32 -15.89
CA TRP A 89 -4.79 3.66 -14.48
C TRP A 89 -3.51 3.78 -13.67
N ALA A 90 -2.35 3.71 -14.33
CA ALA A 90 -1.07 3.91 -13.67
C ALA A 90 -1.09 5.29 -13.00
N ILE A 91 -1.16 5.29 -11.67
CA ILE A 91 -0.85 6.45 -10.86
C ILE A 91 0.57 6.81 -11.29
N PRO A 92 0.79 7.94 -11.99
CA PRO A 92 2.14 8.33 -12.34
C PRO A 92 2.92 8.41 -11.02
N SER A 93 4.10 7.77 -10.99
CA SER A 93 5.06 7.98 -9.91
C SER A 93 5.13 9.47 -9.60
N ALA A 94 5.24 9.82 -8.32
CA ALA A 94 5.05 11.18 -7.78
C ALA A 94 5.94 12.27 -8.41
N SER A 95 6.82 11.90 -9.34
CA SER A 95 7.72 12.74 -10.13
C SER A 95 7.09 13.34 -11.40
N ARG A 96 5.88 13.94 -11.32
CA ARG A 96 5.49 14.97 -12.32
C ARG A 96 5.80 16.35 -11.72
N PRO A 97 6.45 17.25 -12.47
CA PRO A 97 6.85 18.57 -11.98
C PRO A 97 5.66 19.44 -11.57
#